data_AF-A0A2N8ZEG0-F1
#
_entry.id   AF-A0A2N8ZEG0-F1
#
_cell.length_a   1.000
_cell.length_b   1.000
_cell.length_c   1.000
_cell.angle_alpha   90.00
_cell.angle_beta   90.00
_cell.angle_gamma   90.00
#
_symmetry.space_group_name_H-M   'P 1'
#
loop_
_entity.id
_entity.type
_entity.pdbx_description
1 polymer ?
#
loop_
_entity_poly.entity_id
_entity_poly.type
_entity_poly.pdbx_seq_one_letter_code
_entity_poly.pdbx_strand_id
1 'polypeptide(L)'
;MERGVIALPMNIQYNMTGLSFSSKLTPEMVRYYMLYWDKMIVPDNNLISFGIPDQEDLVATGKVLRPKLSFGNGRYSSQDIADAMLLEQAELAKMFNKDPNVDWLIHQSDCNQFYLPPELSEQNDHIRFGLTNVLPVPDRSVNINEILEFKDYRSDELGDLHNCINEMYKEVLSAPDQTLEGKQAITRFQNSINNLDQVSKERFRIFNKFDIDVQYKLSGKDLIQTTGLANLGGAALPAFGIDMFTGYSFTMATAVGALAGFVSGLEVSVSRSQALKEPTNNPLMYLSKASEVGIITI
;
A
#
# COMPACT_ATOMS: atom_id res chain seq x y z
N MET A 1 11.13 5.72 12.93
CA MET A 1 11.24 4.39 12.29
C MET A 1 11.31 4.62 10.80
N GLU A 2 12.25 4.00 10.10
CA GLU A 2 12.32 4.10 8.64
C GLU A 2 11.16 3.30 8.02
N ARG A 3 10.76 3.64 6.80
CA ARG A 3 9.68 2.98 6.07
C ARG A 3 10.23 2.21 4.89
N GLY A 4 9.91 0.92 4.81
CA GLY A 4 10.39 0.02 3.78
C GLY A 4 9.26 -0.52 2.92
N VAL A 5 9.50 -0.68 1.63
CA VAL A 5 8.55 -1.31 0.70
C VAL A 5 9.15 -2.56 0.07
N ILE A 6 8.35 -3.61 -0.05
CA ILE A 6 8.70 -4.84 -0.75
C ILE A 6 7.81 -4.91 -1.98
N ALA A 7 8.40 -4.63 -3.13
CA ALA A 7 7.72 -4.58 -4.42
C ALA A 7 8.16 -5.75 -5.31
N LEU A 8 7.33 -6.08 -6.29
CA LEU A 8 7.67 -7.04 -7.33
C LEU A 8 8.52 -6.34 -8.41
N PRO A 9 9.43 -7.05 -9.09
CA PRO A 9 10.18 -6.50 -10.22
C PRO A 9 9.33 -6.21 -11.46
N MET A 10 8.04 -6.57 -11.40
CA MET A 10 7.09 -6.54 -12.50
C MET A 10 5.67 -6.49 -11.98
N ASN A 11 4.78 -5.94 -12.81
CA ASN A 11 3.36 -5.91 -12.55
C ASN A 11 2.74 -7.25 -12.90
N ILE A 12 1.76 -7.65 -12.09
CA ILE A 12 1.05 -8.91 -12.23
C ILE A 12 -0.39 -8.61 -12.63
N GLN A 13 -0.95 -9.45 -13.49
CA GLN A 13 -2.34 -9.41 -13.87
C GLN A 13 -2.94 -10.81 -13.77
N TYR A 14 -4.21 -10.88 -13.39
CA TYR A 14 -4.96 -12.12 -13.46
C TYR A 14 -5.71 -12.19 -14.79
N ASN A 15 -5.52 -13.29 -15.52
CA ASN A 15 -6.18 -13.54 -16.80
C ASN A 15 -6.94 -14.88 -16.77
N MET A 16 -7.62 -15.25 -17.86
CA MET A 16 -8.39 -16.49 -17.93
C MET A 16 -7.55 -17.78 -17.75
N THR A 17 -6.24 -17.70 -17.98
CA THR A 17 -5.28 -18.81 -17.85
C THR A 17 -4.52 -18.80 -16.53
N GLY A 18 -4.78 -17.85 -15.63
CA GLY A 18 -4.13 -17.71 -14.33
C GLY A 18 -3.38 -16.38 -14.17
N LEU A 19 -2.46 -16.34 -13.22
CA LEU A 19 -1.59 -15.18 -12.99
C LEU A 19 -0.54 -15.09 -14.10
N SER A 20 -0.38 -13.91 -14.67
CA SER A 20 0.68 -13.61 -15.61
C SER A 20 1.30 -12.26 -15.32
N PHE A 21 2.46 -12.05 -15.89
CA PHE A 21 3.10 -10.74 -15.92
C PHE A 21 2.42 -9.82 -16.93
N SER A 22 2.38 -8.53 -16.63
CA SER A 22 1.87 -7.50 -17.55
C SER A 22 3.02 -6.62 -18.07
N SER A 23 3.82 -6.04 -17.18
CA SER A 23 4.91 -5.12 -17.54
C SER A 23 6.02 -5.09 -16.49
N LYS A 24 7.20 -4.60 -16.87
CA LYS A 24 8.29 -4.29 -15.94
C LYS A 24 7.98 -3.00 -15.17
N LEU A 25 8.64 -2.79 -14.02
CA LEU A 25 8.58 -1.51 -13.33
C LEU A 25 9.02 -0.36 -14.25
N THR A 26 8.19 0.66 -14.35
CA THR A 26 8.49 1.87 -15.13
C THR A 26 9.40 2.81 -14.33
N PRO A 27 10.10 3.76 -14.99
CA PRO A 27 10.87 4.78 -14.29
C PRO A 27 10.04 5.57 -13.28
N GLU A 28 8.78 5.88 -13.60
CA GLU A 28 7.84 6.57 -12.72
C GLU A 28 7.48 5.72 -11.49
N MET A 29 7.30 4.41 -11.64
CA MET A 29 7.07 3.51 -10.50
C MET A 29 8.28 3.48 -9.56
N VAL A 30 9.51 3.40 -10.09
CA VAL A 30 10.71 3.47 -9.25
C VAL A 30 10.81 4.81 -8.53
N ARG A 31 10.50 5.91 -9.21
CA ARG A 31 10.47 7.26 -8.63
C ARG A 31 9.42 7.38 -7.53
N TYR A 32 8.24 6.80 -7.73
CA TYR A 32 7.22 6.67 -6.71
C TYR A 32 7.78 5.95 -5.47
N TYR A 33 8.37 4.77 -5.65
CA TYR A 33 8.93 4.03 -4.51
C TYR A 33 10.03 4.82 -3.78
N MET A 34 10.93 5.46 -4.51
CA MET A 34 12.03 6.23 -3.92
C MET A 34 11.59 7.52 -3.23
N LEU A 35 10.51 8.14 -3.73
CA LEU A 35 9.95 9.35 -3.13
C LEU A 35 9.21 9.04 -1.82
N TYR A 36 8.42 7.97 -1.79
CA TYR A 36 7.53 7.68 -0.67
C TYR A 36 8.11 6.69 0.35
N TRP A 37 9.12 5.87 0.04
CA TRP A 37 9.70 4.90 0.99
C TRP A 37 11.21 5.04 1.13
N ASP A 38 11.70 4.87 2.35
CA ASP A 38 13.12 5.06 2.72
C ASP A 38 13.99 3.94 2.18
N LYS A 39 13.41 2.73 2.13
CA LYS A 39 14.05 1.54 1.60
C LYS A 39 13.10 0.78 0.68
N MET A 40 13.67 0.12 -0.32
CA MET A 40 12.93 -0.72 -1.26
C MET A 40 13.63 -2.06 -1.43
N ILE A 41 12.86 -3.13 -1.35
CA ILE A 41 13.28 -4.47 -1.75
C ILE A 41 12.57 -4.80 -3.04
N VAL A 42 13.34 -5.15 -4.07
CA VAL A 42 12.83 -5.69 -5.33
C VAL A 42 13.65 -6.91 -5.68
N PRO A 43 13.07 -8.12 -5.57
CA PRO A 43 13.84 -9.30 -5.85
C PRO A 43 14.26 -9.40 -7.31
N ASP A 44 15.26 -10.22 -7.53
CA ASP A 44 15.75 -10.62 -8.84
C ASP A 44 15.92 -12.13 -8.85
N ASN A 45 16.08 -12.74 -10.02
CA ASN A 45 16.28 -14.18 -10.09
C ASN A 45 17.19 -14.63 -11.24
N ASN A 46 17.61 -15.89 -11.18
CA ASN A 46 18.50 -16.51 -12.16
C ASN A 46 17.80 -17.07 -13.42
N LEU A 47 16.46 -17.15 -13.47
CA LEU A 47 15.73 -17.57 -14.67
C LEU A 47 15.55 -16.40 -15.63
N ILE A 48 14.99 -15.32 -15.10
CA ILE A 48 14.68 -14.09 -15.83
C ILE A 48 15.03 -12.92 -14.91
N SER A 49 16.15 -12.28 -15.19
CA SER A 49 16.53 -11.07 -14.48
C SER A 49 15.76 -9.88 -15.06
N PHE A 50 15.03 -9.20 -14.18
CA PHE A 50 14.33 -7.97 -14.51
C PHE A 50 15.12 -6.84 -13.89
N GLY A 51 15.85 -6.08 -14.71
CA GLY A 51 16.47 -4.84 -14.24
C GLY A 51 15.42 -3.82 -13.84
N ILE A 52 15.76 -2.95 -12.89
CA ILE A 52 14.94 -1.76 -12.57
C ILE A 52 15.58 -0.50 -13.15
N PRO A 53 14.80 0.53 -13.50
CA PRO A 53 15.31 1.86 -13.80
C PRO A 53 16.29 2.36 -12.73
N ASP A 54 17.37 3.01 -13.16
CA ASP A 54 18.35 3.66 -12.27
C ASP A 54 19.02 2.70 -11.24
N GLN A 55 19.04 1.39 -11.54
CA GLN A 55 19.45 0.36 -10.59
C GLN A 55 20.84 0.54 -9.97
N GLU A 56 21.86 0.81 -10.79
CA GLU A 56 23.25 0.87 -10.32
C GLU A 56 23.41 1.97 -9.26
N ASP A 57 22.89 3.16 -9.56
CA ASP A 57 22.88 4.30 -8.65
C ASP A 57 22.09 3.96 -7.38
N LEU A 58 20.87 3.43 -7.53
CA LEU A 58 19.99 3.13 -6.41
C LEU A 58 20.54 2.03 -5.48
N VAL A 59 21.16 1.00 -6.01
CA VAL A 59 21.83 -0.04 -5.21
C VAL A 59 23.06 0.54 -4.52
N ALA A 60 23.83 1.41 -5.18
CA ALA A 60 24.98 2.06 -4.58
C ALA A 60 24.61 2.97 -3.39
N THR A 61 23.40 3.54 -3.36
CA THR A 61 22.91 4.29 -2.18
C THR A 61 22.64 3.41 -0.95
N GLY A 62 22.52 2.09 -1.11
CA GLY A 62 22.08 1.18 -0.05
C GLY A 62 20.59 1.27 0.31
N LYS A 63 19.81 2.14 -0.36
CA LYS A 63 18.35 2.25 -0.18
C LYS A 63 17.58 1.17 -0.92
N VAL A 64 18.16 0.59 -1.97
CA VAL A 64 17.55 -0.51 -2.73
C VAL A 64 18.31 -1.81 -2.53
N LEU A 65 17.60 -2.86 -2.12
CA LEU A 65 18.12 -4.21 -2.00
C LEU A 65 17.48 -5.11 -3.06
N ARG A 66 18.31 -5.85 -3.78
CA ARG A 66 17.89 -6.81 -4.80
C ARG A 66 18.33 -8.23 -4.45
N PRO A 67 17.62 -8.93 -3.54
CA PRO A 67 17.93 -10.31 -3.23
C PRO A 67 17.79 -11.16 -4.52
N LYS A 68 18.71 -12.09 -4.73
CA LYS A 68 18.72 -12.96 -5.92
C LYS A 68 18.19 -14.34 -5.58
N LEU A 69 17.11 -14.73 -6.23
CA LEU A 69 16.63 -16.11 -6.21
C LEU A 69 17.41 -17.01 -7.14
N SER A 70 17.54 -18.25 -6.66
CA SER A 70 18.00 -19.38 -7.46
C SER A 70 16.85 -20.36 -7.64
N PHE A 71 16.31 -20.40 -8.85
CA PHE A 71 15.48 -21.48 -9.31
C PHE A 71 16.36 -22.66 -9.75
N GLY A 72 15.85 -23.87 -9.53
CA GLY A 72 16.48 -25.09 -10.00
C GLY A 72 16.44 -25.23 -11.53
N ASN A 73 17.07 -26.29 -12.03
CA ASN A 73 16.98 -26.63 -13.45
C ASN A 73 15.60 -27.26 -13.74
N GLY A 74 14.88 -26.71 -14.72
CA GLY A 74 13.55 -27.21 -15.08
C GLY A 74 12.91 -26.43 -16.23
N ARG A 75 11.73 -26.88 -16.65
CA ARG A 75 10.84 -26.10 -17.53
C ARG A 75 9.83 -25.38 -16.65
N TYR A 76 9.73 -24.08 -16.83
CA TYR A 76 8.83 -23.21 -16.08
C TYR A 76 7.86 -22.54 -17.05
N SER A 77 6.57 -22.58 -16.75
CA SER A 77 5.57 -21.75 -17.40
C SER A 77 5.63 -20.31 -16.88
N SER A 78 4.95 -19.38 -17.56
CA SER A 78 4.81 -18.00 -17.06
C SER A 78 4.11 -17.93 -15.70
N GLN A 79 3.19 -18.85 -15.43
CA GLN A 79 2.47 -18.92 -14.17
C GLN A 79 3.41 -19.40 -13.05
N ASP A 80 4.22 -20.44 -13.29
CA ASP A 80 5.18 -20.94 -12.28
C ASP A 80 6.13 -19.83 -11.81
N ILE A 81 6.56 -18.96 -12.73
CA ILE A 81 7.43 -17.82 -12.42
C ILE A 81 6.65 -16.76 -11.64
N ALA A 82 5.41 -16.45 -12.02
CA ALA A 82 4.58 -15.46 -11.31
C ALA A 82 4.27 -15.90 -9.87
N ASP A 83 3.88 -17.15 -9.69
CA ASP A 83 3.60 -17.73 -8.37
C ASP A 83 4.86 -17.73 -7.49
N ALA A 84 6.02 -18.02 -8.06
CA ALA A 84 7.28 -17.97 -7.33
C ALA A 84 7.70 -16.55 -6.92
N MET A 85 7.48 -15.54 -7.76
CA MET A 85 7.75 -14.14 -7.40
C MET A 85 6.83 -13.66 -6.27
N LEU A 86 5.55 -14.07 -6.29
CA LEU A 86 4.60 -13.78 -5.22
C LEU A 86 4.98 -14.48 -3.92
N LEU A 87 5.42 -15.73 -4.01
CA LEU A 87 5.92 -16.49 -2.87
C LEU A 87 7.12 -15.79 -2.23
N GLU A 88 8.05 -15.35 -3.06
CA GLU A 88 9.21 -14.63 -2.57
C GLU A 88 8.84 -13.31 -1.91
N GLN A 89 7.98 -12.48 -2.53
CA GLN A 89 7.56 -11.22 -1.93
C GLN A 89 6.99 -11.44 -0.52
N ALA A 90 6.16 -12.48 -0.35
CA ALA A 90 5.57 -12.84 0.94
C ALA A 90 6.62 -13.36 1.94
N GLU A 91 7.58 -14.19 1.52
CA GLU A 91 8.67 -14.67 2.38
C GLU A 91 9.64 -13.56 2.79
N LEU A 92 9.98 -12.65 1.86
CA LEU A 92 10.76 -11.45 2.15
C LEU A 92 10.04 -10.59 3.17
N ALA A 93 8.73 -10.39 3.02
CA ALA A 93 7.93 -9.66 4.02
C ALA A 93 8.05 -10.30 5.40
N LYS A 94 7.91 -11.63 5.53
CA LYS A 94 8.10 -12.31 6.81
C LYS A 94 9.51 -12.16 7.38
N MET A 95 10.53 -12.27 6.53
CA MET A 95 11.92 -12.18 6.96
C MET A 95 12.26 -10.77 7.47
N PHE A 96 11.90 -9.75 6.71
CA PHE A 96 12.20 -8.35 7.00
C PHE A 96 11.30 -7.74 8.07
N ASN A 97 10.11 -8.28 8.28
CA ASN A 97 9.25 -7.92 9.39
C ASN A 97 9.88 -8.18 10.78
N LYS A 98 10.98 -8.94 10.85
CA LYS A 98 11.75 -9.12 12.09
C LYS A 98 12.68 -7.94 12.41
N ASP A 99 12.92 -7.04 11.47
CA ASP A 99 13.72 -5.84 11.70
C ASP A 99 12.90 -4.79 12.47
N PRO A 100 13.29 -4.42 13.70
CA PRO A 100 12.55 -3.42 14.48
C PRO A 100 12.80 -1.97 14.01
N ASN A 101 13.75 -1.72 13.11
CA ASN A 101 14.14 -0.36 12.72
C ASN A 101 13.40 0.15 11.49
N VAL A 102 12.87 -0.77 10.68
CA VAL A 102 12.25 -0.48 9.40
C VAL A 102 10.86 -1.09 9.38
N ASP A 103 9.87 -0.27 9.07
CA ASP A 103 8.50 -0.67 8.91
C ASP A 103 8.26 -1.17 7.48
N TRP A 104 8.32 -2.48 7.29
CA TRP A 104 8.20 -3.09 5.97
C TRP A 104 6.74 -3.37 5.59
N LEU A 105 6.36 -2.94 4.38
CA LEU A 105 5.05 -3.23 3.81
C LEU A 105 5.14 -3.92 2.45
N ILE A 106 4.11 -4.69 2.12
CA ILE A 106 3.92 -5.26 0.79
C ILE A 106 3.28 -4.20 -0.12
N HIS A 107 3.85 -4.04 -1.30
CA HIS A 107 3.27 -3.20 -2.36
C HIS A 107 3.17 -3.96 -3.68
N GLN A 108 2.01 -3.89 -4.34
CA GLN A 108 1.81 -4.43 -5.68
C GLN A 108 1.26 -3.34 -6.61
N SER A 109 1.97 -3.05 -7.70
CA SER A 109 1.58 -2.01 -8.66
C SER A 109 0.73 -2.58 -9.79
N ASP A 110 -0.15 -1.74 -10.35
CA ASP A 110 -1.07 -2.05 -11.46
C ASP A 110 -1.95 -3.29 -11.22
N CYS A 111 -2.28 -3.56 -9.95
CA CYS A 111 -3.15 -4.65 -9.51
C CYS A 111 -4.44 -4.08 -8.90
N ASN A 112 -5.57 -4.74 -9.13
CA ASN A 112 -6.86 -4.34 -8.51
C ASN A 112 -7.06 -4.97 -7.12
N GLN A 113 -6.26 -5.96 -6.77
CA GLN A 113 -6.29 -6.67 -5.49
C GLN A 113 -4.91 -7.25 -5.19
N PHE A 114 -4.66 -7.61 -3.94
CA PHE A 114 -3.45 -8.36 -3.59
C PHE A 114 -3.53 -9.80 -4.05
N TYR A 115 -2.43 -10.25 -4.63
CA TYR A 115 -2.19 -11.65 -4.92
C TYR A 115 -1.10 -12.16 -4.00
N LEU A 116 -1.43 -13.10 -3.11
CA LEU A 116 -0.51 -13.75 -2.19
C LEU A 116 -0.62 -15.27 -2.32
N PRO A 117 0.46 -16.02 -2.08
CA PRO A 117 0.44 -17.48 -2.13
C PRO A 117 -0.57 -18.07 -1.14
N PRO A 118 -1.41 -19.05 -1.54
CA PRO A 118 -2.41 -19.66 -0.65
C PRO A 118 -1.83 -20.25 0.65
N GLU A 119 -0.59 -20.71 0.61
CA GLU A 119 0.11 -21.29 1.75
C GLU A 119 0.39 -20.23 2.82
N LEU A 120 0.62 -18.98 2.40
CA LEU A 120 1.00 -17.86 3.25
C LEU A 120 -0.13 -16.85 3.47
N SER A 121 -1.24 -17.00 2.77
CA SER A 121 -2.36 -16.06 2.79
C SER A 121 -3.62 -16.61 3.45
N GLU A 122 -4.33 -15.75 4.17
CA GLU A 122 -5.67 -16.01 4.68
C GLU A 122 -6.65 -14.98 4.13
N GLN A 123 -7.92 -15.37 4.09
CA GLN A 123 -9.01 -14.45 3.75
C GLN A 123 -9.39 -13.64 4.98
N ASN A 124 -9.17 -12.33 4.93
CA ASN A 124 -9.45 -11.42 6.02
C ASN A 124 -10.34 -10.25 5.55
N ASP A 125 -11.06 -9.65 6.48
CA ASP A 125 -11.81 -8.42 6.22
C ASP A 125 -10.86 -7.23 6.35
N HIS A 126 -10.93 -6.31 5.39
CA HIS A 126 -10.08 -5.13 5.32
C HIS A 126 -10.89 -3.87 5.23
N ILE A 127 -10.38 -2.81 5.86
CA ILE A 127 -10.78 -1.44 5.52
C ILE A 127 -9.88 -0.99 4.38
N ARG A 128 -10.50 -0.64 3.26
CA ARG A 128 -9.82 -0.13 2.07
C ARG A 128 -10.04 1.37 1.97
N PHE A 129 -8.94 2.10 1.86
CA PHE A 129 -8.92 3.52 1.52
C PHE A 129 -8.31 3.67 0.12
N GLY A 130 -9.17 3.81 -0.87
CA GLY A 130 -8.80 4.09 -2.26
C GLY A 130 -8.79 5.58 -2.52
N LEU A 131 -7.70 6.09 -3.08
CA LEU A 131 -7.53 7.49 -3.38
C LEU A 131 -7.05 7.63 -4.81
N THR A 132 -7.84 8.31 -5.62
CA THR A 132 -7.57 8.49 -7.04
C THR A 132 -6.84 9.81 -7.29
N ASN A 133 -5.74 9.75 -8.06
CA ASN A 133 -5.05 10.90 -8.61
C ASN A 133 -4.46 11.85 -7.54
N VAL A 134 -3.99 11.31 -6.41
CA VAL A 134 -3.59 12.11 -5.24
C VAL A 134 -2.08 12.30 -5.12
N LEU A 135 -1.27 11.27 -5.40
CA LEU A 135 0.15 11.30 -5.09
C LEU A 135 0.96 11.89 -6.25
N PRO A 136 1.63 13.05 -6.09
CA PRO A 136 2.53 13.58 -7.11
C PRO A 136 3.75 12.66 -7.28
N VAL A 137 4.05 12.28 -8.52
CA VAL A 137 5.20 11.44 -8.86
C VAL A 137 5.94 12.09 -10.02
N PRO A 138 7.21 12.49 -9.84
CA PRO A 138 8.01 13.08 -10.90
C PRO A 138 8.05 12.20 -12.16
N ASP A 139 8.00 12.83 -13.33
CA ASP A 139 8.09 12.15 -14.62
C ASP A 139 9.45 11.43 -14.77
N ARG A 140 9.50 10.43 -15.67
CA ARG A 140 10.73 9.70 -16.05
C ARG A 140 11.90 10.60 -16.45
N SER A 141 11.65 11.81 -16.94
CA SER A 141 12.68 12.78 -17.31
C SER A 141 13.43 13.38 -16.13
N VAL A 142 12.86 13.36 -14.91
CA VAL A 142 13.51 13.90 -13.71
C VAL A 142 14.57 12.92 -13.22
N ASN A 143 15.79 13.41 -12.93
CA ASN A 143 16.89 12.57 -12.46
C ASN A 143 16.58 11.98 -11.07
N ILE A 144 16.94 10.72 -10.84
CA ILE A 144 16.66 10.03 -9.58
C ILE A 144 17.32 10.72 -8.38
N ASN A 145 18.50 11.30 -8.54
CA ASN A 145 19.20 12.01 -7.46
C ASN A 145 18.45 13.26 -7.02
N GLU A 146 17.81 13.99 -7.94
CA GLU A 146 16.98 15.15 -7.59
C GLU A 146 15.77 14.74 -6.73
N ILE A 147 15.26 13.53 -6.94
CA ILE A 147 14.13 12.97 -6.18
C ILE A 147 14.59 12.57 -4.78
N LEU A 148 15.76 11.94 -4.67
CA LEU A 148 16.36 11.60 -3.38
C LEU A 148 16.69 12.86 -2.57
N GLU A 149 17.27 13.89 -3.19
CA GLU A 149 17.51 15.18 -2.55
C GLU A 149 16.18 15.81 -2.09
N PHE A 150 15.17 15.88 -2.98
CA PHE A 150 13.87 16.44 -2.65
C PHE A 150 13.25 15.73 -1.45
N LYS A 151 13.31 14.40 -1.41
CA LYS A 151 12.82 13.60 -0.30
C LYS A 151 13.51 13.96 1.01
N ASP A 152 14.83 14.11 0.99
CA ASP A 152 15.59 14.47 2.19
C ASP A 152 15.24 15.90 2.65
N TYR A 153 14.99 16.84 1.72
CA TYR A 153 14.57 18.21 2.04
C TYR A 153 13.12 18.33 2.53
N ARG A 154 12.22 17.45 2.06
CA ARG A 154 10.78 17.45 2.35
C ARG A 154 10.36 16.25 3.18
N SER A 155 11.26 15.77 4.03
CA SER A 155 11.03 14.60 4.88
C SER A 155 9.86 14.79 5.84
N ASP A 156 9.62 16.04 6.26
CA ASP A 156 8.55 16.39 7.18
C ASP A 156 7.19 16.24 6.48
N GLU A 157 7.00 16.82 5.29
CA GLU A 157 5.75 16.72 4.54
C GLU A 157 5.43 15.27 4.11
N LEU A 158 6.46 14.52 3.69
CA LEU A 158 6.33 13.09 3.38
C LEU A 158 6.03 12.25 4.63
N GLY A 159 6.67 12.59 5.76
CA GLY A 159 6.44 11.95 7.04
C GLY A 159 5.02 12.16 7.54
N ASP A 160 4.50 13.38 7.44
CA ASP A 160 3.13 13.75 7.80
C ASP A 160 2.09 12.97 6.98
N LEU A 161 2.34 12.77 5.68
CA LEU A 161 1.47 11.97 4.83
C LEU A 161 1.38 10.53 5.34
N HIS A 162 2.51 9.89 5.58
CA HIS A 162 2.55 8.52 6.09
C HIS A 162 1.93 8.39 7.47
N ASN A 163 2.16 9.36 8.34
CA ASN A 163 1.56 9.39 9.67
C ASN A 163 0.03 9.49 9.56
N CYS A 164 -0.48 10.34 8.66
CA CYS A 164 -1.92 10.42 8.40
C CYS A 164 -2.47 9.07 7.92
N ILE A 165 -1.82 8.38 6.97
CA ILE A 165 -2.28 7.06 6.48
C ILE A 165 -2.28 6.02 7.61
N ASN A 166 -1.19 5.97 8.38
CA ASN A 166 -1.01 5.01 9.47
C ASN A 166 -1.98 5.21 10.64
N GLU A 167 -2.38 6.45 10.92
CA GLU A 167 -3.29 6.75 12.02
C GLU A 167 -4.76 6.78 11.59
N MET A 168 -5.05 6.99 10.30
CA MET A 168 -6.42 7.12 9.78
C MET A 168 -7.33 5.96 10.21
N TYR A 169 -6.87 4.72 10.10
CA TYR A 169 -7.68 3.57 10.51
C TYR A 169 -7.86 3.52 12.04
N LYS A 170 -6.83 3.88 12.83
CA LYS A 170 -6.90 3.86 14.30
C LYS A 170 -7.88 4.89 14.80
N GLU A 171 -7.82 6.10 14.24
CA GLU A 171 -8.73 7.19 14.57
C GLU A 171 -10.18 6.82 14.23
N VAL A 172 -10.41 6.21 13.06
CA VAL A 172 -11.75 5.73 12.65
C VAL A 172 -12.26 4.60 13.56
N LEU A 173 -11.39 3.66 13.97
CA LEU A 173 -11.80 2.48 14.75
C LEU A 173 -11.98 2.75 16.25
N SER A 174 -11.21 3.67 16.84
CA SER A 174 -11.16 3.89 18.29
C SER A 174 -12.00 5.08 18.79
N ALA A 175 -12.54 5.89 17.87
CA ALA A 175 -13.28 7.09 18.21
C ALA A 175 -14.67 6.83 18.83
N PRO A 176 -15.05 7.56 19.91
CA PRO A 176 -16.42 7.55 20.43
C PRO A 176 -17.46 8.09 19.43
N ASP A 177 -17.08 9.11 18.64
CA ASP A 177 -17.83 9.60 17.48
C ASP A 177 -17.01 9.36 16.20
N GLN A 178 -17.16 8.17 15.65
CA GLN A 178 -16.46 7.74 14.43
C GLN A 178 -16.76 8.64 13.22
N THR A 179 -17.93 9.30 13.20
CA THR A 179 -18.31 10.17 12.08
C THR A 179 -17.57 11.50 12.14
N LEU A 180 -17.48 12.12 13.32
CA LEU A 180 -16.73 13.36 13.48
C LEU A 180 -15.22 13.12 13.35
N GLU A 181 -14.70 12.13 14.07
CA GLU A 181 -13.25 11.83 14.06
C GLU A 181 -12.80 11.35 12.68
N GLY A 182 -13.58 10.50 12.01
CA GLY A 182 -13.28 10.09 10.64
C GLY A 182 -13.23 11.28 9.67
N LYS A 183 -14.13 12.27 9.81
CA LYS A 183 -14.06 13.49 8.99
C LYS A 183 -12.78 14.27 9.25
N GLN A 184 -12.39 14.43 10.52
CA GLN A 184 -11.16 15.13 10.87
C GLN A 184 -9.92 14.40 10.36
N ALA A 185 -9.88 13.07 10.47
CA ALA A 185 -8.80 12.22 9.96
C ALA A 185 -8.63 12.42 8.44
N ILE A 186 -9.74 12.39 7.70
CA ILE A 186 -9.75 12.62 6.25
C ILE A 186 -9.31 14.05 5.92
N THR A 187 -9.79 15.07 6.64
CA THR A 187 -9.37 16.46 6.41
C THR A 187 -7.87 16.64 6.66
N ARG A 188 -7.30 16.03 7.71
CA ARG A 188 -5.85 16.02 7.97
C ARG A 188 -5.09 15.40 6.80
N PHE A 189 -5.55 14.24 6.35
CA PHE A 189 -4.96 13.54 5.22
C PHE A 189 -5.00 14.38 3.93
N GLN A 190 -6.14 15.01 3.62
CA GLN A 190 -6.25 15.91 2.46
C GLN A 190 -5.30 17.10 2.52
N ASN A 191 -5.17 17.72 3.70
CA ASN A 191 -4.24 18.84 3.89
C ASN A 191 -2.80 18.39 3.65
N SER A 192 -2.43 17.19 4.12
CA SER A 192 -1.12 16.61 3.86
C SER A 192 -0.88 16.36 2.37
N ILE A 193 -1.86 15.81 1.64
CA ILE A 193 -1.78 15.63 0.18
C ILE A 193 -1.64 16.98 -0.55
N ASN A 194 -2.41 18.00 -0.17
CA ASN A 194 -2.35 19.32 -0.78
C ASN A 194 -1.01 20.02 -0.53
N ASN A 195 -0.48 19.91 0.70
CA ASN A 195 0.84 20.41 1.03
C ASN A 195 1.91 19.72 0.18
N LEU A 196 1.85 18.38 0.07
CA LEU A 196 2.79 17.62 -0.74
C LEU A 196 2.70 17.98 -2.23
N ASP A 197 1.50 18.17 -2.76
CA ASP A 197 1.27 18.64 -4.12
C ASP A 197 1.89 20.02 -4.36
N GLN A 198 1.72 20.95 -3.42
CA GLN A 198 2.31 22.28 -3.50
C GLN A 198 3.84 22.20 -3.53
N VAL A 199 4.48 21.53 -2.56
CA VAL A 199 5.94 21.44 -2.51
C VAL A 199 6.51 20.66 -3.69
N SER A 200 5.75 19.69 -4.23
CA SER A 200 6.15 18.97 -5.45
C SER A 200 6.16 19.91 -6.67
N LYS A 201 5.17 20.81 -6.79
CA LYS A 201 5.11 21.82 -7.87
C LYS A 201 6.25 22.85 -7.77
N GLU A 202 6.75 23.12 -6.58
CA GLU A 202 7.90 24.02 -6.38
C GLU A 202 9.19 23.45 -6.96
N ARG A 203 9.36 22.11 -6.94
CA ARG A 203 10.59 21.44 -7.39
C ARG A 203 10.48 20.83 -8.79
N PHE A 204 9.37 20.16 -9.08
CA PHE A 204 9.20 19.35 -10.28
C PHE A 204 8.32 20.07 -11.31
N ARG A 205 8.84 20.24 -12.53
CA ARG A 205 8.12 20.88 -13.63
C ARG A 205 7.06 19.97 -14.25
N ILE A 206 7.33 18.66 -14.24
CA ILE A 206 6.50 17.64 -14.86
C ILE A 206 6.37 16.48 -13.87
N PHE A 207 5.14 16.17 -13.49
CA PHE A 207 4.83 15.04 -12.64
C PHE A 207 3.48 14.44 -13.03
N ASN A 208 3.34 13.15 -12.77
CA ASN A 208 2.12 12.41 -12.87
C ASN A 208 1.46 12.32 -11.50
N LYS A 209 0.21 11.88 -11.48
CA LYS A 209 -0.55 11.63 -10.26
C LYS A 209 -0.84 10.15 -10.16
N PHE A 210 -0.56 9.57 -8.99
CA PHE A 210 -0.77 8.16 -8.73
C PHE A 210 -1.99 7.97 -7.85
N ASP A 211 -2.73 6.91 -8.18
CA ASP A 211 -3.74 6.33 -7.32
C ASP A 211 -3.05 5.51 -6.23
N ILE A 212 -3.62 5.51 -5.04
CA ILE A 212 -3.14 4.73 -3.91
C ILE A 212 -4.31 4.05 -3.22
N ASP A 213 -4.13 2.77 -2.95
CA ASP A 213 -5.11 1.91 -2.32
C ASP A 213 -4.48 1.27 -1.09
N VAL A 214 -4.93 1.70 0.08
CA VAL A 214 -4.40 1.23 1.36
C VAL A 214 -5.39 0.24 1.96
N GLN A 215 -4.95 -0.98 2.23
CA GLN A 215 -5.78 -2.02 2.86
C GLN A 215 -5.27 -2.30 4.27
N TYR A 216 -6.13 -2.08 5.26
CA TYR A 216 -5.88 -2.40 6.67
C TYR A 216 -6.55 -3.72 7.05
N LYS A 217 -5.73 -4.70 7.46
CA LYS A 217 -6.20 -6.00 7.96
C LYS A 217 -6.89 -5.84 9.32
N LEU A 218 -8.17 -6.19 9.42
CA LEU A 218 -8.89 -6.15 10.70
C LEU A 218 -8.51 -7.34 11.58
N SER A 219 -8.09 -7.05 12.81
CA SER A 219 -7.85 -8.09 13.80
C SER A 219 -9.12 -8.45 14.57
N GLY A 220 -9.15 -9.64 15.18
CA GLY A 220 -10.26 -10.03 16.05
C GLY A 220 -10.47 -9.07 17.23
N LYS A 221 -9.42 -8.36 17.69
CA LYS A 221 -9.54 -7.32 18.71
C LYS A 221 -10.20 -6.04 18.18
N ASP A 222 -9.90 -5.65 16.94
CA ASP A 222 -10.52 -4.49 16.29
C ASP A 222 -12.01 -4.73 16.06
N LEU A 223 -12.38 -5.96 15.72
CA LEU A 223 -13.78 -6.38 15.62
C LEU A 223 -14.49 -6.37 16.98
N ILE A 224 -13.79 -6.64 18.09
CA ILE A 224 -14.39 -6.59 19.44
C ILE A 224 -14.52 -5.14 19.94
N GLN A 225 -13.52 -4.29 19.70
CA GLN A 225 -13.55 -2.87 20.09
C GLN A 225 -14.61 -2.08 19.33
N THR A 226 -14.81 -2.36 18.05
CA THR A 226 -15.87 -1.71 17.25
C THR A 226 -17.28 -2.22 17.55
N THR A 227 -17.43 -3.39 18.19
CA THR A 227 -18.74 -4.00 18.43
C THR A 227 -19.23 -3.91 19.87
N GLY A 228 -18.39 -3.50 20.83
CA GLY A 228 -18.78 -3.37 22.25
C GLY A 228 -19.25 -4.66 22.92
N LEU A 229 -19.13 -5.82 22.24
CA LEU A 229 -19.73 -7.09 22.66
C LEU A 229 -18.64 -8.16 22.76
N ALA A 230 -17.92 -8.15 23.88
CA ALA A 230 -17.30 -9.36 24.40
C ALA A 230 -18.43 -10.30 24.87
N ASN A 231 -19.04 -11.06 23.95
CA ASN A 231 -19.72 -12.34 24.13
C ASN A 231 -20.70 -12.55 22.97
N LEU A 232 -20.43 -13.55 22.12
CA LEU A 232 -21.39 -14.55 21.65
C LEU A 232 -20.60 -15.51 20.74
N GLY A 233 -20.43 -16.74 21.23
CA GLY A 233 -19.63 -17.76 20.58
C GLY A 233 -20.14 -18.14 19.19
N GLY A 234 -19.20 -18.27 18.25
CA GLY A 234 -19.21 -19.17 17.10
C GLY A 234 -20.45 -19.20 16.19
N ALA A 235 -20.44 -18.41 15.12
CA ALA A 235 -20.65 -18.83 13.72
C ALA A 235 -20.83 -17.61 12.79
N ALA A 236 -20.04 -17.56 11.73
CA ALA A 236 -20.22 -16.89 10.43
C ALA A 236 -20.90 -15.48 10.37
N LEU A 237 -20.05 -14.46 10.25
CA LEU A 237 -20.17 -13.14 9.58
C LEU A 237 -21.57 -12.73 9.08
N PRO A 238 -22.05 -11.52 9.44
CA PRO A 238 -21.50 -10.24 8.95
C PRO A 238 -21.09 -9.26 10.07
N ALA A 239 -20.28 -8.25 9.70
CA ALA A 239 -19.86 -7.14 10.55
C ALA A 239 -21.03 -6.46 11.29
N PHE A 240 -21.25 -6.79 12.56
CA PHE A 240 -22.36 -6.27 13.35
C PHE A 240 -21.96 -5.99 14.79
N GLY A 241 -22.11 -4.73 15.20
CA GLY A 241 -22.13 -4.29 16.59
C GLY A 241 -23.31 -3.34 16.77
N ILE A 242 -24.20 -3.64 17.71
CA ILE A 242 -25.19 -2.69 18.21
C ILE A 242 -24.58 -2.14 19.49
N ASP A 243 -24.34 -0.83 19.53
CA ASP A 243 -23.94 -0.17 20.78
C ASP A 243 -25.13 -0.21 21.76
N MET A 244 -25.03 -1.09 22.77
CA MET A 244 -26.06 -1.25 23.80
C MET A 244 -26.20 -0.02 24.72
N PHE A 245 -25.31 0.96 24.62
CA PHE A 245 -25.38 2.20 25.42
C PHE A 245 -26.18 3.31 24.72
N THR A 246 -26.23 3.32 23.38
CA THR A 246 -26.89 4.39 22.60
C THR A 246 -28.06 3.90 21.75
N GLY A 247 -28.22 2.60 21.53
CA GLY A 247 -29.32 2.03 20.72
C GLY A 247 -29.21 2.32 19.22
N TYR A 248 -28.10 2.92 18.78
CA TYR A 248 -27.81 3.15 17.36
C TYR A 248 -26.91 2.03 16.83
N SER A 249 -27.32 1.44 15.70
CA SER A 249 -26.51 0.49 14.94
C SER A 249 -25.47 1.25 14.11
N PHE A 250 -24.23 1.34 14.60
CA PHE A 250 -23.10 1.84 13.84
C PHE A 250 -22.48 0.68 13.06
N THR A 251 -22.92 0.50 11.81
CA THR A 251 -22.20 -0.41 10.92
C THR A 251 -20.99 0.33 10.37
N MET A 252 -19.86 -0.37 10.23
CA MET A 252 -18.69 0.16 9.54
C MET A 252 -19.07 0.70 8.15
N ALA A 253 -20.08 0.11 7.48
CA ALA A 253 -20.66 0.59 6.23
C ALA A 253 -21.31 1.99 6.32
N THR A 254 -21.91 2.36 7.45
CA THR A 254 -22.48 3.71 7.65
C THR A 254 -21.39 4.76 7.86
N ALA A 255 -20.33 4.43 8.61
CA ALA A 255 -19.16 5.31 8.75
C ALA A 255 -18.44 5.46 7.40
N VAL A 256 -18.18 4.35 6.72
CA VAL A 256 -17.57 4.30 5.38
C VAL A 256 -18.36 5.11 4.34
N GLY A 257 -19.69 4.94 4.30
CA GLY A 257 -20.56 5.70 3.40
C GLY A 257 -20.65 7.19 3.73
N ALA A 258 -20.58 7.56 5.01
CA ALA A 258 -20.46 8.95 5.40
C ALA A 258 -19.12 9.53 4.90
N LEU A 259 -18.01 8.83 5.13
CA LEU A 259 -16.66 9.29 4.83
C LEU A 259 -16.38 9.49 3.32
N ALA A 260 -16.84 8.58 2.46
CA ALA A 260 -16.64 8.67 1.01
C ALA A 260 -17.30 9.89 0.37
N GLY A 261 -18.34 10.46 0.98
CA GLY A 261 -19.06 11.62 0.46
C GLY A 261 -18.36 12.97 0.65
N PHE A 262 -17.31 13.05 1.47
CA PHE A 262 -16.68 14.33 1.84
C PHE A 262 -15.57 14.78 0.89
N VAL A 263 -14.98 13.86 0.12
CA VAL A 263 -13.76 14.13 -0.65
C VAL A 263 -13.86 13.53 -2.04
N SER A 264 -13.70 14.38 -3.05
CA SER A 264 -13.60 13.92 -4.44
C SER A 264 -12.37 13.02 -4.60
N GLY A 265 -12.57 11.81 -5.13
CA GLY A 265 -11.51 10.83 -5.37
C GLY A 265 -11.15 9.94 -4.18
N LEU A 266 -11.79 10.10 -3.01
CA LEU A 266 -11.68 9.16 -1.90
C LEU A 266 -12.81 8.12 -1.97
N GLU A 267 -12.43 6.86 -2.04
CA GLU A 267 -13.29 5.70 -1.84
C GLU A 267 -12.90 5.04 -0.52
N VAL A 268 -13.83 4.99 0.42
CA VAL A 268 -13.68 4.11 1.59
C VAL A 268 -14.58 2.91 1.35
N SER A 269 -14.07 1.70 1.56
CA SER A 269 -14.87 0.49 1.46
C SER A 269 -14.43 -0.58 2.45
N VAL A 270 -15.34 -1.51 2.73
CA VAL A 270 -15.01 -2.74 3.45
C VAL A 270 -14.98 -3.85 2.42
N SER A 271 -13.88 -4.58 2.35
CA SER A 271 -13.73 -5.66 1.39
C SER A 271 -13.08 -6.86 2.04
N ARG A 272 -13.39 -8.05 1.54
CA ARG A 272 -12.71 -9.28 1.94
C ARG A 272 -11.65 -9.61 0.90
N SER A 273 -10.39 -9.69 1.32
CA SER A 273 -9.25 -9.92 0.43
C SER A 273 -8.16 -10.74 1.13
N GLN A 274 -7.13 -11.11 0.37
CA GLN A 274 -6.00 -11.88 0.91
C GLN A 274 -5.13 -11.02 1.81
N ALA A 275 -4.69 -11.59 2.92
CA ALA A 275 -3.70 -11.00 3.83
C ALA A 275 -2.66 -12.05 4.21
N LEU A 276 -1.47 -11.64 4.65
CA LEU A 276 -0.51 -12.56 5.25
C LEU A 276 -1.08 -13.19 6.52
N LYS A 277 -0.88 -14.51 6.68
CA LYS A 277 -1.27 -15.27 7.89
C LYS A 277 -0.50 -14.83 9.12
N GLU A 278 0.81 -14.65 8.97
CA GLU A 278 1.68 -14.25 10.07
C GLU A 278 1.47 -12.78 10.44
N PRO A 279 1.50 -12.44 11.74
CA PRO A 279 1.37 -11.06 12.18
C PRO A 279 2.56 -10.23 11.66
N THR A 280 2.23 -9.13 10.99
CA THR A 280 3.17 -8.10 10.57
C THR A 280 3.22 -6.97 11.61
N ASN A 281 4.36 -6.29 11.74
CA ASN A 281 4.50 -5.08 12.53
C ASN A 281 3.60 -3.98 11.98
N ASN A 282 3.45 -3.94 10.64
CA ASN A 282 2.49 -3.09 9.96
C ASN A 282 1.35 -3.92 9.33
N PRO A 283 0.09 -3.73 9.75
CA PRO A 283 -1.06 -4.43 9.17
C PRO A 283 -1.53 -3.88 7.81
N LEU A 284 -0.83 -2.87 7.26
CA LEU A 284 -1.18 -2.24 5.99
C LEU A 284 -0.54 -2.93 4.79
N MET A 285 -1.28 -2.95 3.69
CA MET A 285 -0.79 -3.34 2.37
C MET A 285 -1.20 -2.28 1.34
N TYR A 286 -0.33 -2.01 0.36
CA TYR A 286 -0.52 -0.93 -0.60
C TYR A 286 -0.65 -1.41 -2.05
N LEU A 287 -1.64 -0.89 -2.77
CA LEU A 287 -1.73 -0.97 -4.21
C LEU A 287 -1.56 0.43 -4.78
N SER A 288 -0.93 0.53 -5.95
CA SER A 288 -0.86 1.80 -6.66
C SER A 288 -1.02 1.59 -8.15
N LYS A 289 -1.56 2.62 -8.81
CA LYS A 289 -1.66 2.68 -10.26
C LYS A 289 -1.33 4.09 -10.72
N ALA A 290 -0.56 4.23 -11.79
CA ALA A 290 -0.38 5.53 -12.42
C ALA A 290 -1.73 5.99 -13.01
N SER A 291 -2.19 7.18 -12.64
CA SER A 291 -3.40 7.73 -13.26
C SER A 291 -3.09 8.14 -14.70
N GLU A 292 -3.95 7.78 -15.64
CA GLU A 292 -3.82 8.16 -17.07
C GLU A 292 -4.17 9.63 -17.34
N VAL A 293 -4.40 10.44 -16.29
CA VAL A 293 -4.72 11.85 -16.44
C VAL A 293 -3.50 12.58 -16.99
N GLY A 294 -3.67 13.18 -18.16
CA GLY A 294 -2.61 13.76 -18.98
C GLY A 294 -1.62 14.60 -18.18
N ILE A 295 -0.34 14.44 -18.51
CA ILE A 295 0.83 15.12 -17.95
C ILE A 295 0.47 16.54 -17.50
N ILE A 296 0.46 16.78 -16.19
CA ILE A 296 0.27 18.13 -15.65
C ILE A 296 1.59 18.86 -15.89
N THR A 297 1.61 19.73 -16.91
CA THR A 297 2.72 20.64 -17.17
C THR A 297 2.36 21.97 -16.51
N ILE A 298 3.23 22.48 -15.63
CA ILE A 298 3.11 23.82 -15.04
C ILE A 298 3.65 24.86 -16.02
#